data_AF-A0A7Y8HLB1-F1
#
_entry.id   AF-A0A7Y8HLB1-F1
#
_cell.length_a   1.000
_cell.length_b   1.000
_cell.length_c   1.000
_cell.angle_alpha   90.00
_cell.angle_beta   90.00
_cell.angle_gamma   90.00
#
_symmetry.space_group_name_H-M   'P 1'
#
loop_
_entity.id
_entity.type
_entity.pdbx_description
1 polymer ?
#
loop_
_entity_poly.entity_id
_entity_poly.type
_entity_poly.pdbx_seq_one_letter_code
_entity_poly.pdbx_strand_id
1 'polypeptide(L)'
;MREIDLVAVAGFLHDIGKFAQRAEVYDKDSRYAGNINVYSPKNRHGVNTHLHAVCSALAVDDLFYDRQNGDDFKKPIKPNMKPFGIEDNSSFINTLAKHHKPQSSYEWIIAMADRISSGFEREDKFDEYNNL
;
A
#
# COMPACT_ATOMS: atom_id res chain seq x y z
N MET A 1 -11.89 -12.23 -8.96
CA MET A 1 -11.28 -10.98 -9.47
C MET A 1 -10.20 -11.36 -10.46
N ARG A 2 -10.15 -10.75 -11.65
CA ARG A 2 -9.03 -10.96 -12.58
C ARG A 2 -7.80 -10.21 -12.08
N GLU A 3 -6.61 -10.59 -12.51
CA GLU A 3 -5.37 -9.91 -12.09
C GLU A 3 -5.40 -8.40 -12.36
N ILE A 4 -5.93 -8.00 -13.51
CA ILE A 4 -6.06 -6.59 -13.90
C ILE A 4 -6.95 -5.80 -12.94
N ASP A 5 -8.02 -6.40 -12.43
CA ASP A 5 -8.94 -5.74 -11.50
C ASP A 5 -8.24 -5.53 -10.14
N LEU A 6 -7.40 -6.48 -9.71
CA LEU A 6 -6.63 -6.38 -8.47
C LEU A 6 -5.61 -5.23 -8.55
N VAL A 7 -4.83 -5.19 -9.63
CA VAL A 7 -3.83 -4.13 -9.85
C VAL A 7 -4.51 -2.77 -9.98
N ALA A 8 -5.62 -2.68 -10.71
CA ALA A 8 -6.37 -1.43 -10.87
C ALA A 8 -6.89 -0.90 -9.54
N VAL A 9 -7.52 -1.75 -8.71
CA VAL A 9 -8.03 -1.31 -7.40
C VAL A 9 -6.88 -1.02 -6.42
N ALA A 10 -5.79 -1.80 -6.45
CA ALA A 10 -4.62 -1.53 -5.62
C ALA A 10 -3.99 -0.17 -5.97
N GLY A 11 -3.83 0.13 -7.26
CA GLY A 11 -3.34 1.43 -7.74
C GLY A 11 -4.28 2.57 -7.38
N PHE A 12 -5.60 2.37 -7.44
CA PHE A 12 -6.56 3.39 -7.00
C PHE A 12 -6.48 3.68 -5.49
N LEU A 13 -6.20 2.67 -4.67
CA LEU A 13 -6.19 2.78 -3.20
C LEU A 13 -4.79 2.95 -2.57
N HIS A 14 -3.70 2.92 -3.34
CA HIS A 14 -2.33 2.86 -2.80
C HIS A 14 -2.04 3.97 -1.76
N ASP A 15 -2.60 5.16 -1.99
CA ASP A 15 -2.41 6.37 -1.19
C ASP A 15 -3.56 6.70 -0.22
N ILE A 16 -4.55 5.81 -0.06
CA ILE A 16 -5.72 6.05 0.82
C ILE A 16 -5.30 6.34 2.28
N GLY A 17 -4.16 5.79 2.71
CA GLY A 17 -3.57 6.01 4.02
C GLY A 17 -3.17 7.45 4.30
N LYS A 18 -3.05 8.33 3.29
CA LYS A 18 -2.79 9.76 3.50
C LYS A 18 -3.89 10.43 4.33
N PHE A 19 -5.14 9.99 4.19
CA PHE A 19 -6.24 10.49 5.02
C PHE A 19 -6.10 10.04 6.46
N ALA A 20 -5.87 8.74 6.69
CA ALA A 20 -5.72 8.18 8.03
C ALA A 20 -4.48 8.71 8.76
N GLN A 21 -3.36 8.91 8.04
CA GLN A 21 -2.15 9.53 8.59
C GLN A 21 -2.41 10.96 9.06
N ARG A 22 -3.07 11.79 8.24
CA ARG A 22 -3.37 13.19 8.59
C ARG A 22 -4.38 13.33 9.73
N ALA A 23 -5.20 12.31 9.93
CA ALA A 23 -6.18 12.24 11.02
C ALA A 23 -5.65 11.48 12.26
N GLU A 24 -4.39 11.04 12.25
CA GLU A 24 -3.76 10.34 13.39
C GLU A 24 -4.54 9.09 13.85
N VAL A 25 -5.26 8.43 12.93
CA VAL A 25 -6.19 7.34 13.24
C VAL A 25 -5.48 6.17 13.95
N TYR A 26 -4.23 5.91 13.58
CA TYR A 26 -3.48 4.72 13.99
C TYR A 26 -2.34 5.00 14.97
N ASP A 27 -2.21 6.22 15.50
CA ASP A 27 -1.06 6.62 16.33
C ASP A 27 -0.91 5.80 17.61
N LYS A 28 -2.02 5.26 18.12
CA LYS A 28 -2.06 4.38 19.31
C LYS A 28 -2.27 2.90 18.97
N ASP A 29 -2.34 2.55 17.69
CA ASP A 29 -2.56 1.17 17.24
C ASP A 29 -1.24 0.38 17.26
N SER A 30 -1.23 -0.76 17.95
CA SER A 30 -0.04 -1.62 18.01
C SER A 30 0.33 -2.23 16.65
N ARG A 31 -0.63 -2.42 15.75
CA ARG A 31 -0.42 -2.89 14.38
C ARG A 31 0.37 -1.88 13.57
N TYR A 32 0.17 -0.58 13.83
CA TYR A 32 0.94 0.47 13.17
C TYR A 32 2.42 0.32 13.50
N ALA A 33 2.78 0.39 14.80
CA ALA A 33 4.16 0.24 15.25
C ALA A 33 4.80 -1.08 14.79
N GLY A 34 4.05 -2.19 14.83
CA GLY A 34 4.52 -3.51 14.40
C GLY A 34 4.82 -3.62 12.89
N ASN A 35 4.20 -2.79 12.05
CA ASN A 35 4.30 -2.88 10.60
C ASN A 35 5.06 -1.72 9.93
N ILE A 36 5.52 -0.71 10.67
CA ILE A 36 6.22 0.43 10.05
C ILE A 36 7.37 -0.05 9.15
N ASN A 37 8.28 -0.89 9.64
CA ASN A 37 9.43 -1.33 8.85
C ASN A 37 9.08 -2.24 7.65
N VAL A 38 7.83 -2.74 7.58
CA VAL A 38 7.36 -3.58 6.46
C VAL A 38 7.00 -2.71 5.26
N TYR A 39 6.32 -1.59 5.49
CA TYR A 39 5.77 -0.75 4.41
C TYR A 39 6.51 0.57 4.20
N SER A 40 7.14 1.10 5.25
CA SER A 40 7.85 2.37 5.23
C SER A 40 9.36 2.14 5.09
N PRO A 41 10.01 2.71 4.05
CA PRO A 41 11.47 2.73 3.97
C PRO A 41 12.05 3.71 5.00
N LYS A 42 13.36 3.60 5.23
CA LYS A 42 14.12 4.52 6.08
C LYS A 42 14.96 5.45 5.24
N ASN A 43 15.02 6.70 5.64
CA ASN A 43 15.92 7.64 5.02
C ASN A 43 17.39 7.43 5.44
N ARG A 44 18.30 8.22 4.88
CA ARG A 44 19.73 8.22 5.23
C ARG A 44 20.05 8.43 6.73
N HIS A 45 19.10 8.96 7.52
CA HIS A 45 19.23 9.16 8.96
C HIS A 45 18.59 8.03 9.78
N GLY A 46 18.09 6.97 9.12
CA GLY A 46 17.42 5.84 9.76
C GLY A 46 15.97 6.12 10.18
N VAL A 47 15.39 7.25 9.76
CA VAL A 47 14.01 7.66 10.09
C VAL A 47 13.06 7.13 9.03
N ASN A 48 11.95 6.54 9.46
CA ASN A 48 10.93 6.00 8.58
C ASN A 48 10.20 7.10 7.80
N THR A 49 10.08 6.94 6.48
CA THR A 49 9.44 7.88 5.53
C THR A 49 8.21 7.24 4.87
N HIS A 50 7.33 8.04 4.27
CA HIS A 50 6.11 7.52 3.61
C HIS A 50 5.22 6.69 4.54
N LEU A 51 5.04 7.14 5.79
CA LEU A 51 4.24 6.44 6.80
C LEU A 51 2.78 6.20 6.38
N HIS A 52 2.28 6.98 5.42
CA HIS A 52 0.97 6.75 4.81
C HIS A 52 0.84 5.35 4.19
N ALA A 53 1.93 4.71 3.78
CA ALA A 53 1.95 3.33 3.31
C ALA A 53 1.44 2.35 4.38
N VAL A 54 1.90 2.52 5.63
CA VAL A 54 1.44 1.73 6.79
C VAL A 54 -0.04 2.00 7.04
N CYS A 55 -0.45 3.28 7.00
CA CYS A 55 -1.84 3.67 7.16
C CYS A 55 -2.73 3.13 6.04
N SER A 56 -2.26 3.02 4.79
CA SER A 56 -3.01 2.44 3.68
C SER A 56 -3.28 0.96 3.93
N ALA A 57 -2.28 0.23 4.43
CA ALA A 57 -2.45 -1.17 4.79
C ALA A 57 -3.51 -1.36 5.88
N LEU A 58 -3.45 -0.58 6.96
CA LEU A 58 -4.39 -0.66 8.08
C LEU A 58 -5.80 -0.18 7.71
N ALA A 59 -5.92 0.92 6.96
CA ALA A 59 -7.22 1.44 6.52
C ALA A 59 -7.96 0.40 5.66
N VAL A 60 -7.25 -0.26 4.77
CA VAL A 60 -7.83 -1.30 3.93
C VAL A 60 -8.11 -2.57 4.74
N ASP A 61 -7.24 -2.95 5.68
CA ASP A 61 -7.47 -4.08 6.59
C ASP A 61 -8.74 -3.86 7.43
N ASP A 62 -8.92 -2.70 8.05
CA ASP A 62 -10.10 -2.34 8.84
C ASP A 62 -11.38 -2.33 7.99
N LEU A 63 -11.35 -1.72 6.80
CA LEU A 63 -12.47 -1.72 5.86
C LEU A 63 -12.89 -3.15 5.45
N PHE A 64 -11.94 -4.09 5.42
CA PHE A 64 -12.22 -5.50 5.15
C PHE A 64 -12.56 -6.31 6.41
N TYR A 65 -12.07 -5.92 7.59
CA TYR A 65 -12.31 -6.56 8.88
C TYR A 65 -13.75 -6.35 9.35
N ASP A 66 -14.25 -5.10 9.31
CA ASP A 66 -15.63 -4.76 9.69
C ASP A 66 -16.68 -5.48 8.82
N ARG A 67 -16.33 -5.81 7.58
CA ARG A 67 -17.17 -6.59 6.65
C ARG A 67 -17.02 -8.11 6.77
N GLN A 68 -16.20 -8.65 7.70
CA GLN A 68 -16.19 -10.09 7.97
C GLN A 68 -17.16 -10.52 9.06
N ASN A 69 -17.57 -9.59 9.92
CA ASN A 69 -18.42 -9.85 11.08
C ASN A 69 -19.91 -9.48 10.86
N GLY A 70 -20.26 -8.94 9.69
CA GLY A 70 -21.63 -8.61 9.29
C GLY A 70 -21.98 -9.23 7.94
N ASP A 71 -23.26 -9.55 7.78
CA ASP A 71 -23.93 -10.33 6.72
C ASP A 71 -23.27 -10.42 5.34
N ASP A 72 -23.47 -11.58 4.71
CA ASP A 72 -22.91 -12.23 3.52
C ASP A 72 -22.83 -11.40 2.22
N PHE A 73 -22.34 -10.16 2.29
CA PHE A 73 -22.02 -9.35 1.13
C PHE A 73 -20.89 -10.05 0.38
N LYS A 74 -21.21 -10.60 -0.79
CA LYS A 74 -20.26 -11.14 -1.78
C LYS A 74 -19.05 -10.20 -1.90
N LYS A 75 -18.00 -10.52 -1.15
CA LYS A 75 -16.84 -9.63 -0.98
C LYS A 75 -16.17 -9.46 -2.34
N PRO A 76 -16.07 -8.24 -2.89
CA PRO A 76 -15.36 -8.06 -4.15
C PRO A 76 -13.86 -8.33 -4.00
N ILE A 77 -13.30 -8.18 -2.79
CA ILE A 77 -11.88 -8.32 -2.48
C ILE A 77 -11.74 -8.95 -1.09
N LYS A 78 -10.91 -9.99 -0.94
CA LYS A 78 -10.45 -10.47 0.37
C LYS A 78 -9.03 -9.94 0.61
N PRO A 79 -8.69 -9.52 1.85
CA PRO A 79 -7.38 -8.93 2.16
C PRO A 79 -6.19 -9.85 1.85
N ASN A 80 -6.42 -11.18 1.87
CA ASN A 80 -5.44 -12.21 1.51
C ASN A 80 -5.71 -12.84 0.12
N MET A 81 -6.42 -12.18 -0.80
CA MET A 81 -6.54 -12.69 -2.16
C MET A 81 -5.15 -12.73 -2.80
N LYS A 82 -4.67 -13.95 -3.04
CA LYS A 82 -3.63 -14.19 -4.03
C LYS A 82 -4.25 -13.97 -5.42
N PRO A 83 -3.61 -13.20 -6.32
CA PRO A 83 -3.94 -13.21 -7.74
C PRO A 83 -3.97 -14.65 -8.26
N PHE A 84 -5.01 -14.98 -9.03
CA PHE A 84 -5.22 -16.34 -9.54
C PHE A 84 -4.19 -16.64 -10.64
N GLY A 85 -3.20 -17.50 -10.36
CA GLY A 85 -2.15 -17.88 -11.33
C GLY A 85 -0.72 -17.50 -10.92
N ILE A 86 -0.53 -16.88 -9.75
CA ILE A 86 0.78 -16.49 -9.23
C ILE A 86 1.19 -17.42 -8.09
N GLU A 87 2.32 -18.12 -8.25
CA GLU A 87 2.93 -18.95 -7.19
C GLU A 87 3.43 -18.10 -6.00
N ASP A 88 3.57 -16.79 -6.20
CA ASP A 88 4.17 -15.85 -5.26
C ASP A 88 3.19 -15.27 -4.22
N ASN A 89 3.72 -14.89 -3.06
CA ASN A 89 3.03 -14.41 -1.86
C ASN A 89 2.41 -12.99 -1.99
N SER A 90 1.81 -12.66 -3.13
CA SER A 90 1.21 -11.33 -3.33
C SER A 90 -0.15 -11.22 -2.63
N SER A 91 -0.16 -10.49 -1.52
CA SER A 91 -1.36 -10.04 -0.81
C SER A 91 -1.87 -8.74 -1.45
N PHE A 92 -3.18 -8.56 -1.59
CA PHE A 92 -3.77 -7.30 -2.06
C PHE A 92 -3.29 -6.09 -1.23
N ILE A 93 -3.25 -6.25 0.10
CA ILE A 93 -2.75 -5.23 1.02
C ILE A 93 -1.27 -4.94 0.76
N ASN A 94 -0.45 -5.95 0.48
CA ASN A 94 0.95 -5.71 0.12
C ASN A 94 1.07 -4.98 -1.23
N THR A 95 0.32 -5.41 -2.25
CA THR A 95 0.34 -4.80 -3.58
C THR A 95 0.02 -3.30 -3.53
N LEU A 96 -0.97 -2.89 -2.72
CA LEU A 96 -1.31 -1.47 -2.60
C LEU A 96 -0.34 -0.70 -1.69
N ALA A 97 0.11 -1.28 -0.58
CA ALA A 97 0.82 -0.55 0.47
C ALA A 97 2.34 -0.56 0.31
N LYS A 98 2.93 -1.54 -0.39
CA LYS A 98 4.38 -1.63 -0.58
C LYS A 98 4.90 -0.81 -1.76
N HIS A 99 4.17 0.16 -2.29
CA HIS A 99 4.62 0.99 -3.41
C HIS A 99 5.89 1.84 -3.09
N HIS A 100 6.20 2.07 -1.80
CA HIS A 100 7.48 2.67 -1.35
C HIS A 100 8.58 1.66 -1.01
N LYS A 101 8.25 0.36 -0.90
CA LYS A 101 9.19 -0.72 -0.60
C LYS A 101 8.84 -2.00 -1.38
N PRO A 102 8.78 -1.93 -2.73
CA PRO A 102 8.27 -3.01 -3.55
C PRO A 102 9.25 -4.20 -3.60
N GLN A 103 8.71 -5.41 -3.49
CA GLN A 103 9.45 -6.68 -3.52
C GLN A 103 8.91 -7.64 -4.58
N SER A 104 7.63 -7.54 -4.94
CA SER A 104 7.01 -8.34 -6.01
C SER A 104 6.75 -7.53 -7.28
N SER A 105 6.50 -8.21 -8.40
CA SER A 105 6.20 -7.57 -9.68
C SER A 105 4.96 -6.67 -9.60
N TYR A 106 3.92 -7.08 -8.89
CA TYR A 106 2.71 -6.26 -8.73
C TYR A 106 2.94 -5.01 -7.88
N GLU A 107 3.72 -5.11 -6.81
CA GLU A 107 4.11 -3.95 -6.00
C GLU A 107 4.92 -2.95 -6.84
N TRP A 108 5.81 -3.44 -7.71
CA TRP A 108 6.55 -2.60 -8.66
C TRP A 108 5.66 -1.94 -9.70
N ILE A 109 4.61 -2.61 -10.20
CA ILE A 109 3.64 -1.98 -11.12
C ILE A 109 3.00 -0.77 -10.44
N ILE A 110 2.54 -0.90 -9.19
CA ILE A 110 1.94 0.22 -8.45
C ILE A 110 2.97 1.33 -8.21
N ALA A 111 4.19 0.97 -7.78
CA ALA A 111 5.26 1.94 -7.54
C ALA A 111 5.63 2.75 -8.79
N MET A 112 5.70 2.10 -9.95
CA MET A 112 6.01 2.78 -11.21
C MET A 112 4.84 3.67 -11.67
N ALA A 113 3.60 3.21 -11.52
CA ALA A 113 2.43 4.00 -11.84
C ALA A 113 2.35 5.28 -10.98
N ASP A 114 2.62 5.19 -9.68
CA ASP A 114 2.66 6.34 -8.77
C ASP A 114 3.73 7.37 -9.21
N ARG A 115 4.96 6.91 -9.46
CA ARG A 115 6.06 7.78 -9.95
C ARG A 115 5.73 8.47 -11.27
N ILE A 116 5.19 7.75 -12.25
CA ILE A 116 4.81 8.32 -13.55
C ILE A 116 3.67 9.34 -13.36
N SER A 117 2.71 9.05 -12.48
CA SER A 117 1.56 9.93 -12.26
C SER A 117 1.90 11.22 -11.50
N SER A 118 2.95 11.21 -10.68
CA SER A 118 3.37 12.35 -9.86
C SER A 118 4.23 13.38 -10.62
N GLY A 119 4.51 13.13 -11.91
CA GLY A 119 5.24 14.06 -12.77
C GLY A 119 6.74 14.06 -12.51
N PHE A 120 7.30 12.93 -12.07
CA PHE A 120 8.73 12.76 -11.79
C PHE A 120 9.65 13.08 -12.96
N GLU A 121 9.14 12.93 -14.18
CA GLU A 121 9.83 13.26 -15.43
C GLU A 121 9.97 14.76 -15.70
N ARG A 122 9.29 15.62 -14.93
CA ARG A 122 9.39 17.07 -15.05
C ARG A 122 10.53 17.52 -14.13
N GLU A 123 11.57 18.07 -14.74
CA GLU A 123 12.94 18.29 -14.25
C GLU A 123 13.11 18.65 -12.74
N ASP A 124 14.27 18.25 -12.21
CA ASP A 124 14.83 18.46 -10.86
C ASP A 124 14.44 17.50 -9.71
N LYS A 125 13.44 16.60 -9.86
CA LYS A 125 12.98 15.74 -8.75
C LYS A 125 13.49 14.29 -8.73
N PHE A 126 13.94 13.75 -9.88
CA PHE A 126 14.32 12.34 -9.99
C PHE A 126 15.45 11.93 -9.03
N ASP A 127 16.49 12.77 -8.93
CA ASP A 127 17.63 12.54 -8.04
C ASP A 127 17.30 12.81 -6.58
N GLU A 128 16.36 13.70 -6.28
CA GLU A 128 15.98 14.07 -4.91
C GLU A 128 15.10 13.01 -4.24
N TYR A 129 14.22 12.35 -5.00
CA TYR A 129 13.31 11.31 -4.50
C TYR A 129 13.97 9.95 -4.29
N ASN A 130 14.93 9.58 -5.14
CA ASN A 130 15.64 8.31 -5.00
C ASN A 130 16.74 8.35 -3.93
N ASN A 131 17.06 9.54 -3.41
CA ASN A 131 18.06 9.76 -2.35
C ASN A 131 17.45 10.04 -0.97
N LEU A 132 16.13 9.89 -0.80
CA LEU A 132 15.46 10.01 0.50
C LEU A 132 15.34 8.67 1.21
#